data_AF-A0A6B3IC55-F1
#
_entry.id   AF-A0A6B3IC55-F1
#
_cell.length_a   1.000
_cell.length_b   1.000
_cell.length_c   1.000
_cell.angle_alpha   90.00
_cell.angle_beta   90.00
_cell.angle_gamma   90.00
#
_symmetry.space_group_name_H-M   'P 1'
#
loop_
_entity.id
_entity.type
_entity.pdbx_description
1 polymer ?
#
loop_
_entity_poly.entity_id
_entity_poly.type
_entity_poly.pdbx_seq_one_letter_code
_entity_poly.pdbx_strand_id
1 'polypeptide(L)'
;DGLAKANEVLKKDDHVVAVIGDGALTGGMAWEALNNIAAAKDRPLVIVVNDNERSYAPTIGGLANHLATLRTTDGYERFLARGKDILERTPVVGRPLYETLHGAKKGLK
;
A
#
# COMPACT_ATOMS: atom_id res chain seq x y z
N ASP A 1 -20.40 3.67 12.06
CA ASP A 1 -20.78 4.44 13.27
C ASP A 1 -22.22 4.19 13.71
N GLY A 2 -23.23 4.61 12.93
CA GLY A 2 -24.64 4.61 13.37
C GLY A 2 -25.17 3.30 13.98
N LEU A 3 -24.89 2.14 13.35
CA LEU A 3 -25.29 0.84 13.89
C LEU A 3 -24.61 0.51 15.23
N ALA A 4 -23.32 0.81 15.35
CA ALA A 4 -22.59 0.55 16.59
C ALA A 4 -23.10 1.45 17.73
N LYS A 5 -23.46 2.70 17.40
CA LYS A 5 -24.12 3.60 18.35
C LYS A 5 -25.54 3.14 18.72
N ALA A 6 -26.29 2.57 17.78
CA ALA A 6 -27.59 1.99 18.07
C ALA A 6 -27.47 0.79 19.03
N ASN A 7 -26.48 -0.09 18.84
CA ASN A 7 -26.21 -1.20 19.75
C ASN A 7 -25.89 -0.71 21.17
N GLU A 8 -25.06 0.34 21.30
CA GLU A 8 -24.76 0.99 22.57
C GLU A 8 -26.04 1.49 23.28
N VAL A 9 -26.90 2.24 22.57
CA VAL A 9 -28.17 2.76 23.12
C VAL A 9 -29.13 1.64 23.51
N LEU A 10 -29.18 0.57 22.70
CA LEU A 10 -30.04 -0.59 22.94
C LEU A 10 -29.43 -1.59 23.94
N LYS A 11 -28.23 -1.33 24.47
CA LYS A 11 -27.48 -2.23 25.36
C LYS A 11 -27.29 -3.63 24.78
N LYS A 12 -27.01 -3.70 23.49
CA LYS A 12 -26.67 -4.94 22.78
C LYS A 12 -25.16 -5.08 22.72
N ASP A 13 -24.68 -6.30 22.95
CA ASP A 13 -23.27 -6.67 22.89
C ASP A 13 -22.84 -7.14 21.48
N ASP A 14 -23.63 -6.80 20.47
CA ASP A 14 -23.40 -7.19 19.08
C ASP A 14 -22.25 -6.38 18.46
N HIS A 15 -21.34 -7.07 17.77
CA HIS A 15 -20.28 -6.44 16.98
C HIS A 15 -20.79 -6.01 15.61
N VAL A 16 -20.40 -4.80 15.19
CA VAL A 16 -20.66 -4.32 13.83
C VAL A 16 -19.42 -4.57 12.98
N VAL A 17 -19.59 -5.17 11.80
CA VAL A 17 -18.52 -5.34 10.82
C VAL A 17 -18.89 -4.59 9.56
N ALA A 18 -18.09 -3.61 9.16
CA ALA A 18 -18.24 -2.87 7.92
C ALA A 18 -17.19 -3.34 6.92
N VAL A 19 -17.63 -3.75 5.72
CA VAL A 19 -16.73 -4.09 4.61
C VAL A 19 -16.78 -2.95 3.59
N ILE A 20 -15.62 -2.37 3.26
CA ILE A 20 -15.53 -1.20 2.39
C ILE A 20 -14.43 -1.41 1.34
N GLY A 21 -14.67 -1.00 0.10
CA GLY A 21 -13.65 -1.01 -0.96
C GLY A 21 -12.72 0.20 -0.89
N ASP A 22 -11.51 0.09 -1.43
CA ASP A 22 -10.57 1.19 -1.64
C ASP A 22 -11.20 2.37 -2.41
N GLY A 23 -11.97 2.07 -3.46
CA GLY A 23 -12.69 3.08 -4.22
C GLY A 23 -13.79 3.81 -3.44
N ALA A 24 -14.38 3.17 -2.43
CA ALA A 24 -15.37 3.83 -1.57
C ALA A 24 -14.72 4.78 -0.56
N LEU A 25 -13.46 4.52 -0.17
CA LEU A 25 -12.67 5.40 0.70
C LEU A 25 -12.23 6.70 0.03
N THR A 26 -12.40 6.84 -1.29
CA THR A 26 -12.15 8.13 -1.97
C THR A 26 -13.29 9.12 -1.77
N GLY A 27 -14.47 8.68 -1.32
CA GLY A 27 -15.62 9.52 -1.06
C GLY A 27 -15.53 10.28 0.27
N GLY A 28 -15.94 11.55 0.30
CA GLY A 28 -15.90 12.38 1.51
C GLY A 28 -16.68 11.79 2.70
N MET A 29 -17.85 11.16 2.44
CA MET A 29 -18.65 10.53 3.48
C MET A 29 -17.92 9.40 4.21
N ALA A 30 -17.02 8.67 3.52
CA ALA A 30 -16.24 7.63 4.16
C ALA A 30 -15.24 8.23 5.17
N TRP A 31 -14.61 9.35 4.82
CA TRP A 31 -13.72 10.10 5.72
C TRP A 31 -14.47 10.72 6.90
N GLU A 32 -15.64 11.30 6.66
CA GLU A 32 -16.50 11.82 7.73
C GLU A 32 -16.91 10.70 8.69
N ALA A 33 -17.28 9.53 8.16
CA ALA A 33 -17.63 8.38 8.97
C ALA A 33 -16.44 7.88 9.80
N LEU A 34 -15.25 7.78 9.21
CA LEU A 34 -14.03 7.36 9.91
C LEU A 34 -13.66 8.33 11.05
N ASN A 35 -13.77 9.64 10.81
CA ASN A 35 -13.55 10.66 11.84
C ASN A 35 -14.54 10.51 13.00
N ASN A 36 -15.83 10.29 12.70
CA ASN A 36 -16.85 10.06 13.73
C ASN A 36 -16.58 8.77 14.53
N ILE A 37 -16.12 7.70 13.85
CA ILE A 37 -15.74 6.44 14.50
C ILE A 37 -14.53 6.65 15.42
N ALA A 38 -13.50 7.35 14.95
CA ALA A 38 -12.29 7.62 15.72
C ALA A 38 -12.56 8.42 17.00
N ALA A 39 -13.59 9.28 16.99
CA ALA A 39 -14.04 10.02 18.18
C ALA A 39 -14.72 9.12 19.22
N ALA A 40 -15.28 7.96 18.83
CA ALA A 40 -15.99 7.03 19.70
C ALA A 40 -15.16 5.77 19.98
N LYS A 41 -14.36 5.79 21.04
CA LYS A 41 -13.33 4.77 21.33
C LYS A 41 -13.87 3.41 21.77
N ASP A 42 -15.05 3.37 22.37
CA ASP A 42 -15.52 2.18 23.11
C ASP A 42 -16.57 1.36 22.35
N ARG A 43 -16.80 1.65 21.06
CA ARG A 43 -17.81 0.94 20.25
C ARG A 43 -17.22 -0.30 19.58
N PRO A 44 -17.87 -1.48 19.70
CA PRO A 44 -17.43 -2.69 19.03
C PRO A 44 -17.71 -2.61 17.52
N LEU A 45 -16.75 -2.07 16.77
CA LEU A 45 -16.79 -1.91 15.32
C LEU A 45 -15.49 -2.41 14.69
N VAL A 46 -15.62 -3.30 13.70
CA VAL A 46 -14.52 -3.76 12.86
C VAL A 46 -14.72 -3.23 11.44
N ILE A 47 -13.66 -2.70 10.83
CA ILE A 47 -13.68 -2.25 9.44
C ILE A 47 -12.73 -3.14 8.64
N VAL A 48 -13.26 -3.81 7.62
CA VAL A 48 -12.50 -4.61 6.67
C VAL A 48 -12.40 -3.82 5.36
N VAL A 49 -11.18 -3.46 5.00
CA VAL A 49 -10.90 -2.76 3.75
C VAL A 49 -10.52 -3.79 2.68
N ASN A 50 -11.30 -3.83 1.60
CA ASN A 50 -10.98 -4.60 0.41
C ASN A 50 -10.27 -3.68 -0.59
N ASP A 51 -8.96 -3.80 -0.67
CA ASP A 51 -8.12 -3.04 -1.59
C ASP A 51 -7.74 -3.93 -2.78
N ASN A 52 -8.39 -3.67 -3.92
CA ASN A 52 -8.13 -4.36 -5.18
C ASN A 52 -7.81 -3.36 -6.31
N GLU A 53 -7.47 -2.12 -5.96
CA GLU A 53 -7.18 -1.00 -6.85
C GLU A 53 -8.30 -0.67 -7.86
N ARG A 54 -9.53 -1.15 -7.60
CA ARG A 54 -10.64 -1.10 -8.54
C ARG A 54 -11.94 -0.69 -7.87
N SER A 55 -12.49 0.40 -8.39
CA SER A 55 -13.93 0.67 -8.32
C SER A 55 -14.61 0.05 -9.54
N TYR A 56 -15.47 0.80 -10.25
CA TYR A 56 -15.99 0.40 -11.57
C TYR A 56 -14.94 0.54 -12.70
N ALA A 57 -13.89 1.32 -12.46
CA ALA A 57 -12.67 1.51 -13.25
C ALA A 57 -11.48 1.59 -12.26
N PRO A 58 -10.21 1.71 -12.70
CA PRO A 58 -9.09 1.90 -11.77
C PRO A 58 -9.41 2.99 -10.74
N THR A 59 -9.13 2.77 -9.48
CA THR A 59 -9.46 3.75 -8.43
C THR A 59 -8.61 5.01 -8.63
N ILE A 60 -9.22 6.08 -9.14
CA ILE A 60 -8.58 7.39 -9.32
C ILE A 60 -9.13 8.35 -8.25
N GLY A 61 -8.30 8.75 -7.29
CA GLY A 61 -8.72 9.63 -6.20
C GLY A 61 -7.53 10.16 -5.39
N GLY A 62 -7.72 11.23 -4.61
CA GLY A 62 -6.64 11.94 -3.90
C GLY A 62 -5.76 11.06 -2.99
N LEU A 63 -6.31 9.97 -2.43
CA LEU A 63 -5.55 8.97 -1.67
C LEU A 63 -4.69 8.08 -2.58
N ALA A 64 -5.17 7.70 -3.76
CA ALA A 64 -4.35 7.01 -4.77
C ALA A 64 -3.21 7.92 -5.25
N ASN A 65 -3.43 9.24 -5.37
CA ASN A 65 -2.35 10.20 -5.61
C ASN A 65 -1.41 10.33 -4.40
N HIS A 66 -1.89 10.29 -3.15
CA HIS A 66 -1.02 10.36 -1.97
C HIS A 66 -0.18 9.08 -1.80
N LEU A 67 -0.77 7.90 -2.04
CA LEU A 67 -0.08 6.61 -2.09
C LEU A 67 0.84 6.49 -3.32
N ALA A 68 0.43 7.02 -4.48
CA ALA A 68 1.28 7.12 -5.65
C ALA A 68 2.44 8.10 -5.41
N THR A 69 2.22 9.22 -4.70
CA THR A 69 3.28 10.18 -4.32
C THR A 69 4.25 9.56 -3.31
N LEU A 70 3.77 8.74 -2.36
CA LEU A 70 4.63 7.92 -1.52
C LEU A 70 5.45 6.90 -2.33
N ARG A 71 4.84 6.32 -3.39
CA ARG A 71 5.50 5.40 -4.33
C ARG A 71 6.45 6.09 -5.33
N THR A 72 6.21 7.35 -5.65
CA THR A 72 6.99 8.19 -6.59
C THR A 72 7.81 9.25 -5.87
N THR A 73 8.00 9.14 -4.55
CA THR A 73 8.91 10.04 -3.86
C THR A 73 10.28 9.85 -4.49
N ASP A 74 10.75 10.88 -5.18
CA ASP A 74 12.00 10.97 -5.94
C ASP A 74 13.22 10.36 -5.23
N GLY A 75 13.15 10.11 -3.92
CA GLY A 75 14.15 9.37 -3.15
C GLY A 75 14.36 7.93 -3.61
N TYR A 76 13.31 7.19 -3.98
CA TYR A 76 13.46 5.79 -4.44
C TYR A 76 14.12 5.73 -5.82
N GLU A 77 13.64 6.52 -6.79
CA GLU A 77 14.25 6.63 -8.12
C GLU A 77 15.67 7.22 -8.05
N ARG A 78 15.93 8.22 -7.20
CA ARG A 78 17.30 8.72 -6.98
C ARG A 78 18.19 7.69 -6.30
N PHE A 79 17.66 6.86 -5.41
CA PHE A 79 18.41 5.78 -4.78
C PHE A 79 18.75 4.68 -5.80
N LEU A 80 17.79 4.29 -6.64
CA LEU A 80 18.00 3.33 -7.73
C LEU A 80 18.98 3.87 -8.78
N ALA A 81 18.83 5.13 -9.18
CA ALA A 81 19.74 5.78 -10.12
C ALA A 81 21.15 5.91 -9.54
N ARG A 82 21.29 6.27 -8.26
CA ARG A 82 22.59 6.33 -7.57
C ARG A 82 23.19 4.94 -7.38
N GLY A 83 22.39 3.93 -7.05
CA GLY A 83 22.82 2.55 -6.97
C GLY A 83 23.31 2.03 -8.31
N LYS A 84 22.60 2.35 -9.39
CA LYS A 84 22.97 2.01 -10.77
C LYS A 84 24.25 2.73 -11.21
N ASP A 85 24.39 4.02 -10.95
CA ASP A 85 25.59 4.79 -11.31
C ASP A 85 26.82 4.35 -10.49
N ILE A 86 26.64 3.97 -9.21
CA ILE A 86 27.70 3.36 -8.39
C ILE A 86 28.06 1.97 -8.93
N LEU A 87 27.07 1.17 -9.32
CA LEU A 87 27.29 -0.17 -9.89
C LEU A 87 28.00 -0.11 -11.26
N GLU A 88 27.64 0.86 -12.09
CA GLU A 88 28.26 1.13 -13.40
C GLU A 88 29.67 1.71 -13.26
N ARG A 89 29.92 2.54 -12.24
CA ARG A 89 31.25 3.15 -11.97
C ARG A 89 32.17 2.30 -11.11
N THR A 90 31.68 1.22 -10.50
CA THR A 90 32.52 0.26 -9.78
C THR A 90 33.11 -0.71 -10.81
N PRO A 91 34.42 -0.66 -11.11
CA PRO A 91 35.05 -1.47 -12.16
C PRO A 91 35.29 -2.92 -11.68
N VAL A 92 34.28 -3.56 -11.09
CA VAL A 92 34.44 -4.86 -10.43
C VAL A 92 33.22 -5.80 -10.58
N VAL A 93 32.14 -5.44 -11.29
CA VAL A 93 31.10 -6.43 -11.66
C VAL A 93 31.41 -7.11 -13.00
N GLY A 94 32.22 -6.49 -13.86
CA GLY A 94 32.55 -7.05 -15.16
C GLY A 94 33.56 -8.20 -15.12
N ARG A 95 34.71 -8.03 -14.44
CA ARG A 95 35.81 -9.01 -14.44
C ARG A 95 35.47 -10.31 -13.71
N PRO A 96 34.93 -10.32 -12.47
CA PRO A 96 34.59 -11.55 -11.77
C PRO A 96 33.42 -12.30 -12.42
N LEU A 97 32.42 -11.58 -12.94
CA LEU A 97 31.26 -12.18 -13.62
C LEU A 97 31.66 -12.78 -14.97
N TYR A 98 32.54 -12.10 -15.71
CA TYR A 98 33.09 -12.63 -16.96
C TYR A 98 33.95 -13.87 -16.70
N GLU A 99 34.83 -13.86 -15.70
CA GLU A 99 35.66 -15.04 -15.36
C GLU A 99 34.82 -16.23 -14.87
N THR A 100 33.76 -15.99 -14.10
CA THR A 100 32.83 -17.04 -13.65
C THR A 100 32.06 -17.67 -14.83
N LEU A 101 31.57 -16.84 -15.77
CA LEU A 101 30.88 -17.31 -16.98
C LEU A 101 31.84 -17.98 -17.97
N HIS A 102 33.09 -17.52 -18.06
CA HIS A 102 34.10 -18.08 -18.95
C HIS A 102 34.68 -19.40 -18.41
N GLY A 103 34.81 -19.54 -17.08
CA GLY A 103 35.20 -20.78 -16.41
C GLY A 103 34.15 -21.88 -16.58
N ALA A 104 32.87 -21.55 -16.41
CA ALA A 104 31.77 -22.49 -16.62
C ALA A 104 31.70 -23.03 -18.07
N LYS A 105 32.00 -22.18 -19.06
CA LYS A 105 32.03 -22.59 -20.48
C LYS A 105 33.21 -23.50 -20.83
N LYS A 106 34.32 -23.43 -20.09
CA LYS A 106 35.50 -24.30 -20.29
C LYS A 106 35.35 -25.69 -19.64
N GLY A 107 34.51 -25.83 -18.62
CA GLY A 107 34.24 -27.14 -17.97
C GLY A 107 33.22 -28.03 -18.71
N LEU A 108 32.55 -27.50 -19.75
CA LEU A 108 31.59 -28.21 -20.58
C LEU A 108 32.19 -28.75 -21.89
N LYS A 109 33.52 -28.82 -22.01
CA LYS A 109 34.22 -29.47 -23.12
C LYS A 109 35.18 -30.54 -22.64
#